data_AF-A0A4V3YWS2-F1
#
_entry.id   AF-A0A4V3YWS2-F1
#
_cell.length_a   1.000
_cell.length_b   1.000
_cell.length_c   1.000
_cell.angle_alpha   90.00
_cell.angle_beta   90.00
_cell.angle_gamma   90.00
#
_symmetry.space_group_name_H-M   'P 1'
#
loop_
_entity.id
_entity.type
_entity.pdbx_description
1 polymer ?
#
loop_
_entity_poly.entity_id
_entity_poly.type
_entity_poly.pdbx_seq_one_letter_code
_entity_poly.pdbx_strand_id
1 'polypeptide(L)' 'MALTLDLRPGEALSIGDVVIHYEYKSGNAARLHIEAAPSVPVRKAAPDAQQKSAMAQAPTVPIMRK' A
#
# COMPACT_ATOMS: atom_id res chain seq x y z
N MET A 1 -15.24 -8.79 -4.08
CA MET A 1 -14.10 -9.68 -4.39
C MET A 1 -12.86 -8.80 -4.44
N ALA A 2 -11.80 -9.14 -3.72
CA ALA A 2 -10.57 -8.34 -3.67
C ALA A 2 -9.43 -9.10 -4.34
N LEU A 3 -8.65 -8.43 -5.19
CA LEU A 3 -7.47 -8.97 -5.83
C LEU A 3 -6.23 -8.39 -5.15
N THR A 4 -5.33 -9.25 -4.69
CA THR A 4 -4.05 -8.85 -4.09
C THR A 4 -2.94 -9.21 -5.07
N LEU A 5 -2.10 -8.23 -5.40
CA LEU A 5 -0.97 -8.36 -6.31
C LEU A 5 0.24 -7.68 -5.68
N ASP A 6 1.40 -8.31 -5.82
CA ASP A 6 2.67 -7.71 -5.45
C ASP A 6 3.28 -7.00 -6.66
N LEU A 7 3.54 -5.70 -6.52
CA LEU A 7 4.21 -4.89 -7.55
C LEU A 7 5.63 -4.53 -7.08
N ARG A 8 6.59 -4.59 -8.00
CA ARG A 8 7.96 -4.10 -7.81
C ARG A 8 8.12 -2.69 -8.40
N PRO A 9 9.02 -1.85 -7.87
CA PRO A 9 9.28 -0.53 -8.45
C PRO A 9 9.63 -0.64 -9.95
N GLY A 10 8.98 0.17 -10.77
CA GLY A 10 9.03 0.13 -12.23
C GLY A 10 7.92 -0.69 -12.89
N GLU A 11 7.16 -1.49 -12.15
CA GLU A 11 6.01 -2.25 -12.69
C GLU A 11 4.73 -1.40 -12.73
N ALA A 12 3.79 -1.82 -13.56
CA ALA A 12 2.50 -1.18 -13.73
C ALA A 12 1.35 -2.19 -13.64
N LEU A 13 0.23 -1.75 -13.08
CA LEU A 13 -1.04 -2.46 -13.04
C LEU A 13 -2.04 -1.74 -13.94
N SER A 14 -2.74 -2.48 -14.80
CA SER A 14 -3.84 -1.95 -15.59
C SER A 14 -5.19 -2.41 -15.01
N ILE A 15 -6.13 -1.47 -14.90
CA ILE A 15 -7.50 -1.69 -14.46
C ILE A 15 -8.44 -1.04 -15.48
N GLY A 16 -8.93 -1.81 -16.45
CA GLY A 16 -9.68 -1.25 -17.58
C GLY A 16 -8.80 -0.29 -18.39
N ASP A 17 -9.23 0.97 -18.49
CA ASP A 17 -8.50 2.04 -19.20
C ASP A 17 -7.58 2.87 -18.28
N VAL A 18 -7.41 2.46 -17.02
CA VAL A 18 -6.55 3.14 -16.04
C VAL A 18 -5.27 2.37 -15.86
N VAL A 19 -4.13 3.06 -15.91
CA VAL A 19 -2.81 2.47 -15.67
C VAL A 19 -2.21 3.08 -14.40
N ILE A 20 -1.76 2.21 -13.49
CA ILE A 20 -1.15 2.59 -12.21
C ILE A 20 0.30 2.12 -12.23
N HIS A 21 1.23 3.05 -12.31
CA HIS A 21 2.67 2.78 -12.24
C HIS A 21 3.16 2.87 -10.80
N TYR A 22 3.90 1.86 -10.37
CA TYR A 22 4.59 1.88 -9.09
C TYR A 22 6.00 2.44 -9.28
N GLU A 23 6.23 3.70 -8.90
CA GLU A 23 7.50 4.37 -9.14
C GLU A 23 8.57 3.91 -8.14
N TYR A 24 8.31 4.10 -6.83
CA TYR A 24 9.22 3.69 -5.77
C TYR A 24 8.56 3.67 -4.40
N LYS A 25 9.23 3.04 -3.42
CA LYS A 25 8.90 3.10 -1.99
C LYS A 25 9.96 3.90 -1.25
N SER A 26 9.53 4.82 -0.39
CA SER A 26 10.42 5.48 0.56
C SER A 26 9.83 5.33 1.96
N GLY A 27 10.50 4.55 2.81
CA GLY A 27 10.00 4.20 4.13
C GLY A 27 8.62 3.52 4.05
N ASN A 28 7.61 4.17 4.66
CA ASN A 28 6.24 3.66 4.72
C ASN A 28 5.33 4.18 3.58
N ALA A 29 5.84 5.02 2.67
CA ALA A 29 5.06 5.58 1.58
C ALA A 29 5.47 4.98 0.24
N ALA A 30 4.49 4.58 -0.57
CA ALA A 30 4.66 4.25 -1.97
C ALA A 30 4.30 5.47 -2.82
N ARG A 31 5.10 5.73 -3.86
CA ARG A 31 4.75 6.70 -4.91
C ARG A 31 4.13 5.94 -6.08
N LEU A 32 2.93 6.37 -6.44
CA LEU A 32 2.16 5.84 -7.55
C LEU A 32 1.93 6.96 -8.57
N HIS A 33 2.11 6.66 -9.85
CA HIS A 33 1.68 7.52 -10.95
C HIS A 33 0.44 6.87 -11.59
N ILE A 34 -0.65 7.64 -11.73
CA ILE A 34 -1.94 7.12 -12.20
C ILE A 34 -2.29 7.86 -13.49
N GLU A 35 -2.41 7.09 -14.56
CA GLU A 35 -2.86 7.55 -15.87
C GLU A 35 -4.32 7.14 -16.05
N ALA A 36 -5.19 8.12 -16.21
CA ALA A 36 -6.62 7.91 -16.39
C ALA A 36 -7.22 9.02 -17.25
N ALA A 37 -8.33 8.72 -17.93
CA ALA A 37 -9.07 9.74 -18.67
C ALA A 37 -9.58 10.85 -17.72
N PRO A 38 -9.71 12.12 -18.17
CA PRO A 38 -10.16 13.22 -17.32
C PRO A 38 -11.55 13.02 -16.69
N SER A 39 -12.38 12.16 -17.28
CA SER A 39 -13.70 11.79 -16.78
C SER A 39 -13.64 10.83 -15.59
N VAL A 40 -12.50 10.17 -15.35
CA VAL A 40 -12.33 9.20 -14.27
C VAL A 40 -11.88 9.93 -13.00
N PRO A 41 -12.70 9.95 -11.94
CA PRO A 41 -12.33 10.64 -10.71
C PRO A 41 -11.26 9.85 -9.95
N VAL A 42 -10.06 10.42 -9.82
CA VAL A 42 -8.97 9.85 -9.02
C VAL A 42 -8.94 10.53 -7.64
N ARG A 43 -9.08 9.75 -6.57
CA ARG A 43 -9.09 10.25 -5.18
C ARG A 43 -8.35 9.29 -4.26
N LYS A 44 -7.70 9.83 -3.22
CA LYS A 44 -7.18 9.00 -2.12
C LYS A 44 -8.36 8.51 -1.28
N ALA A 45 -8.47 7.20 -1.11
CA ALA A 45 -9.43 6.62 -0.17
C ALA A 45 -8.99 6.95 1.27
N ALA A 46 -9.96 7.06 2.18
CA ALA A 46 -9.65 7.13 3.60
C ALA A 46 -8.94 5.83 4.04
N PRO A 47 -7.96 5.91 4.96
CA PRO A 47 -7.33 4.71 5.48
C PRO A 47 -8.39 3.82 6.14
N ASP A 48 -8.51 2.58 5.67
CA ASP A 48 -9.35 1.60 6.30
C ASP A 48 -8.73 1.21 7.65
N ALA A 49 -9.52 1.19 8.72
CA ALA A 49 -9.05 0.96 10.08
C ALA A 49 -8.39 -0.42 10.26
N GLN A 50 -8.56 -1.35 9.31
CA GLN A 50 -8.03 -2.72 9.39
C GLN A 50 -6.51 -2.85 9.17
N GLN A 51 -5.79 -1.83 8.71
CA GLN A 51 -4.33 -1.92 8.48
C GLN A 51 -3.44 -1.74 9.73
N LYS A 52 -3.99 -1.54 10.92
CA LYS A 52 -3.21 -1.32 12.16
C LYS A 52 -2.56 -2.56 12.80
N SER A 53 -2.80 -3.76 12.28
CA SER A 53 -2.43 -4.99 12.99
C SER A 53 -1.03 -5.57 12.67
N ALA A 54 -0.23 -4.94 11.80
CA ALA A 54 1.07 -5.51 11.40
C ALA A 54 2.29 -5.03 12.22
N MET A 55 2.13 -4.11 13.19
CA MET A 55 3.29 -3.48 13.87
C MET A 55 3.33 -3.65 15.40
N ALA A 56 2.44 -4.45 15.99
CA ALA A 56 2.32 -4.58 17.45
C ALA A 56 2.53 -6.02 17.96
N GLN A 57 3.64 -6.68 17.58
CA GLN A 57 4.11 -7.88 18.30
C GLN A 57 5.64 -7.88 18.37
N ALA A 58 6.19 -7.16 19.35
CA ALA A 58 7.50 -7.49 19.91
C ALA A 58 7.25 -8.18 21.26
N PRO A 59 7.73 -9.41 21.50
CA PRO A 59 7.52 -10.09 22.77
C PRO A 59 8.32 -9.39 23.88
N THR A 60 7.63 -8.84 24.87
CA THR A 60 8.24 -8.40 26.14
C THR A 60 8.75 -9.63 26.88
N VAL A 61 10.07 -9.80 26.94
CA VAL A 61 10.72 -10.82 27.78
C VAL A 61 10.68 -10.33 29.24
N PRO A 62 10.07 -11.06 30.20
CA PRO A 62 10.12 -10.65 31.59
C PRO A 62 11.52 -10.89 32.15
N ILE A 63 12.18 -9.81 32.58
CA ILE A 63 13.47 -9.86 33.24
C ILE A 63 13.25 -10.35 34.68
N MET A 64 13.56 -11.62 34.97
CA MET A 64 13.70 -12.13 36.34
C MET A 64 14.94 -11.48 36.98
N ARG A 65 14.74 -10.62 37.99
CA ARG A 65 15.82 -10.18 38.89
C ARG A 65 16.08 -11.28 39.91
N LYS A 66 17.37 -11.64 40.06
CA LYS A 66 17.91 -12.48 41.13
C LYS A 66 17.97 -11.71 42.45
#